data_AF-A0A3N0W941-F1
#
_entry.id   AF-A0A3N0W941-F1
#
_cell.length_a   1.000
_cell.length_b   1.000
_cell.length_c   1.000
_cell.angle_alpha   90.00
_cell.angle_beta   90.00
_cell.angle_gamma   90.00
#
_symmetry.space_group_name_H-M   'P 1'
#
loop_
_entity.id
_entity.type
_entity.pdbx_description
1 polymer ?
#
loop_
_entity_poly.entity_id
_entity_poly.type
_entity_poly.pdbx_seq_one_letter_code
_entity_poly.pdbx_strand_id
1 'polypeptide(L)'
;MRQKVFGFFVLFLITMSYGQTTRYVYETLVNPDSINLVSMKSERTFLDVKGNRSLFISEHKLIKDSIFTSFKSEAKENDKKEEKDLSKLEIKKHFEPTFFDYFIAKDIPGQKVYYFDKAAGKQIYYQEDRPLKWEISNGIEQQNGYPAQKAVVDFGGRVWTAWFTKDIGISDGPYKFSGLPGLIVKLEDDKGDYKFDLVKKIIVRNAFEEPVDPNAKQSTRVSFHGDKAALELEFNKNRKAITGYSGAGNMNFGEGRHGGGMGGGGMRGANHTGGGMHRGMRDNGLSAPSSSPAGNFTMRNETVQNPIELK
;
A
#
# COMPACT_ATOMS: atom_id res chain seq x y z
N MET A 1 -23.85 51.74 -7.12
CA MET A 1 -23.39 50.44 -7.66
C MET A 1 -21.94 50.10 -7.33
N ARG A 2 -20.98 51.05 -7.37
CA ARG A 2 -19.55 50.80 -7.08
C ARG A 2 -19.23 50.10 -5.75
N GLN A 3 -19.88 50.48 -4.64
CA GLN A 3 -19.64 49.84 -3.32
C GLN A 3 -20.14 48.38 -3.25
N LYS A 4 -21.25 48.05 -3.93
CA LYS A 4 -21.78 46.68 -3.98
C LYS A 4 -20.92 45.76 -4.85
N VAL A 5 -20.34 46.29 -5.92
CA VAL A 5 -19.39 45.58 -6.78
C VAL A 5 -18.06 45.34 -6.06
N PHE A 6 -17.58 46.32 -5.28
CA PHE A 6 -16.37 46.16 -4.46
C PHE A 6 -16.56 45.08 -3.38
N GLY A 7 -17.71 45.08 -2.68
CA GLY A 7 -18.04 44.04 -1.70
C GLY A 7 -18.13 42.64 -2.33
N PHE A 8 -18.69 42.53 -3.52
CA PHE A 8 -18.72 41.27 -4.27
C PHE A 8 -17.31 40.80 -4.70
N PHE A 9 -16.44 41.73 -5.12
CA PHE A 9 -15.07 41.41 -5.52
C PHE A 9 -14.21 40.95 -4.32
N VAL A 10 -14.39 41.57 -3.16
CA VAL A 10 -13.73 41.14 -1.91
C VAL A 10 -14.25 39.77 -1.46
N LEU A 11 -15.55 39.52 -1.51
CA LEU A 11 -16.13 38.21 -1.19
C LEU A 11 -15.64 37.12 -2.15
N PHE A 12 -15.55 37.43 -3.44
CA PHE A 12 -15.04 36.53 -4.48
C PHE A 12 -13.56 36.19 -4.27
N LEU A 13 -12.71 37.18 -3.93
CA LEU A 13 -11.30 36.97 -3.62
C LEU A 13 -11.09 36.12 -2.36
N ILE A 14 -11.94 36.27 -1.35
CA ILE A 14 -11.92 35.42 -0.15
C ILE A 14 -12.24 33.97 -0.52
N THR A 15 -13.25 33.71 -1.35
CA THR A 15 -13.62 32.34 -1.76
C THR A 15 -12.55 31.64 -2.59
N MET A 16 -11.82 32.37 -3.45
CA MET A 16 -10.72 31.83 -4.25
C MET A 16 -9.53 31.35 -3.41
N SER A 17 -9.34 31.89 -2.20
CA SER A 17 -8.23 31.52 -1.32
C SER A 17 -8.46 30.19 -0.60
N TYR A 18 -9.71 29.78 -0.36
CA TYR A 18 -10.06 28.54 0.36
C TYR A 18 -9.78 27.24 -0.42
N GLY A 19 -9.42 27.33 -1.71
CA GLY A 19 -9.20 26.16 -2.57
C GLY A 19 -7.76 25.65 -2.66
N GLN A 20 -6.77 26.42 -2.18
CA GLN A 20 -5.35 26.08 -2.38
C GLN A 20 -4.87 25.03 -1.36
N THR A 21 -4.11 24.05 -1.84
CA THR A 21 -3.49 23.04 -0.97
C THR A 21 -2.02 23.39 -0.78
N THR A 22 -1.57 23.41 0.46
CA THR A 22 -0.15 23.54 0.79
C THR A 22 0.42 22.14 1.00
N ARG A 23 1.41 21.76 0.20
CA ARG A 23 2.12 20.49 0.33
C ARG A 23 3.44 20.69 1.05
N TYR A 24 3.61 19.98 2.16
CA TYR A 24 4.88 19.83 2.86
C TYR A 24 5.51 18.51 2.42
N VAL A 25 6.70 18.59 1.83
CA VAL A 25 7.42 17.43 1.29
C VAL A 25 8.45 16.99 2.33
N TYR A 26 8.36 15.73 2.75
CA TYR A 26 9.31 15.10 3.65
C TYR A 26 10.16 14.08 2.89
N GLU A 27 11.45 14.07 3.18
CA GLU A 27 12.30 12.91 2.91
C GLU A 27 12.09 11.92 4.07
N THR A 28 11.70 10.69 3.75
CA THR A 28 11.38 9.66 4.75
C THR A 28 12.37 8.52 4.65
N LEU A 29 13.12 8.29 5.71
CA LEU A 29 14.06 7.17 5.81
C LEU A 29 13.44 6.06 6.65
N VAL A 30 13.50 4.84 6.13
CA VAL A 30 12.97 3.64 6.77
C VAL A 30 14.05 2.57 6.82
N ASN A 31 14.32 2.06 8.00
CA ASN A 31 15.06 0.83 8.18
C ASN A 31 14.11 -0.37 8.03
N PRO A 32 14.19 -1.12 6.91
CA PRO A 32 13.27 -2.24 6.67
C PRO A 32 13.51 -3.40 7.64
N ASP A 33 14.70 -3.49 8.24
CA ASP A 33 15.10 -4.60 9.09
C ASP A 33 15.84 -4.09 10.33
N SER A 34 15.20 -4.14 11.49
CA SER A 34 15.77 -3.64 12.74
C SER A 34 16.84 -4.56 13.35
N ILE A 35 16.99 -5.81 12.86
CA ILE A 35 18.01 -6.75 13.35
C ILE A 35 19.27 -6.79 12.49
N ASN A 36 19.25 -6.21 11.28
CA ASN A 36 20.41 -6.12 10.40
C ASN A 36 20.77 -4.66 10.13
N LEU A 37 22.06 -4.35 10.05
CA LEU A 37 22.58 -3.04 9.60
C LEU A 37 22.35 -2.86 8.08
N VAL A 38 21.10 -2.88 7.66
CA VAL A 38 20.72 -2.62 6.27
C VAL A 38 20.78 -1.11 6.04
N SER A 39 21.21 -0.70 4.85
CA SER A 39 21.11 0.70 4.44
C SER A 39 19.65 1.16 4.53
N MET A 40 19.38 2.26 5.22
CA MET A 40 18.06 2.87 5.23
C MET A 40 17.58 3.13 3.81
N LYS A 41 16.32 2.80 3.55
CA LYS A 41 15.67 3.12 2.28
C LYS A 41 14.99 4.48 2.41
N SER A 42 15.08 5.28 1.35
CA SER A 42 14.40 6.57 1.29
C SER A 42 13.18 6.51 0.40
N GLU A 43 12.12 7.20 0.80
CA GLU A 43 11.03 7.59 -0.09
C GLU A 43 10.52 8.98 0.28
N ARG A 44 9.88 9.68 -0.66
CA ARG A 44 9.23 10.95 -0.36
C ARG A 44 7.81 10.72 0.13
N THR A 45 7.45 11.46 1.16
CA THR A 45 6.08 11.52 1.67
C THR A 45 5.59 12.97 1.65
N PHE A 46 4.29 13.12 1.46
CA PHE A 46 3.63 14.41 1.36
C PHE A 46 2.65 14.56 2.51
N LEU A 47 2.66 15.74 3.12
CA LEU A 47 1.57 16.21 3.98
C LEU A 47 0.88 17.38 3.27
N ASP A 48 -0.29 17.10 2.71
CA ASP A 48 -1.12 18.06 2.02
C ASP A 48 -2.12 18.67 3.00
N VAL A 49 -2.04 19.98 3.21
CA VAL A 49 -2.94 20.73 4.10
C VAL A 49 -3.86 21.60 3.26
N LYS A 50 -5.16 21.44 3.47
CA LYS A 50 -6.23 22.22 2.82
C LYS A 50 -7.31 22.59 3.83
N GLY A 51 -7.39 23.88 4.17
CA GLY A 51 -8.27 24.37 5.22
C GLY A 51 -7.97 23.68 6.56
N ASN A 52 -8.98 23.05 7.15
CA ASN A 52 -8.91 22.41 8.47
C ASN A 52 -8.52 20.93 8.41
N ARG A 53 -8.06 20.43 7.26
CA ARG A 53 -7.75 19.02 7.04
C ARG A 53 -6.36 18.83 6.46
N SER A 54 -5.80 17.66 6.72
CA SER A 54 -4.55 17.24 6.13
C SER A 54 -4.59 15.80 5.61
N LEU A 55 -3.78 15.49 4.60
CA LEU A 55 -3.57 14.17 4.04
C LEU A 55 -2.08 13.83 4.02
N PHE A 56 -1.69 12.76 4.70
CA PHE A 56 -0.35 12.18 4.59
C PHE A 56 -0.36 10.97 3.66
N ILE A 57 0.52 10.97 2.65
CA ILE A 57 0.61 9.92 1.63
C ILE A 57 2.04 9.81 1.07
N SER A 58 2.47 8.60 0.68
CA SER A 58 3.72 8.42 -0.08
C SER A 58 3.58 8.92 -1.52
N GLU A 59 4.66 9.46 -2.08
CA GLU A 59 4.75 9.81 -3.51
C GLU A 59 4.47 8.60 -4.41
N HIS A 60 5.05 7.44 -4.09
CA HIS A 60 4.86 6.22 -4.88
C HIS A 60 3.42 5.71 -4.82
N LYS A 61 2.78 5.78 -3.64
CA LYS A 61 1.36 5.47 -3.50
C LYS A 61 0.51 6.43 -4.33
N LEU A 62 0.76 7.73 -4.22
CA LEU A 62 0.03 8.75 -4.94
C LEU A 62 0.11 8.53 -6.46
N ILE A 63 1.30 8.25 -6.98
CA ILE A 63 1.51 7.94 -8.40
C ILE A 63 0.75 6.66 -8.78
N LYS A 64 0.82 5.61 -7.95
CA LYS A 64 0.09 4.36 -8.17
C LYS A 64 -1.41 4.55 -8.24
N ASP A 65 -1.99 5.24 -7.27
CA ASP A 65 -3.44 5.47 -7.21
C ASP A 65 -3.92 6.41 -8.34
N SER A 66 -3.13 7.43 -8.69
CA SER A 66 -3.43 8.32 -9.83
C SER A 66 -3.44 7.57 -11.17
N ILE A 67 -2.41 6.76 -11.42
CA ILE A 67 -2.30 5.97 -12.66
C ILE A 67 -3.42 4.93 -12.74
N PHE A 68 -3.72 4.26 -11.64
CA PHE A 68 -4.79 3.25 -11.63
C PHE A 68 -6.18 3.88 -11.87
N THR A 69 -6.39 5.09 -11.35
CA THR A 69 -7.65 5.81 -11.54
C THR A 69 -7.86 6.20 -13.00
N SER A 70 -6.84 6.74 -13.68
CA SER A 70 -6.95 7.10 -15.10
C SER A 70 -7.23 5.89 -15.99
N PHE A 71 -6.60 4.74 -15.72
CA PHE A 71 -6.89 3.50 -16.45
C PHE A 71 -8.30 2.97 -16.21
N LYS A 72 -8.82 3.09 -14.98
CA LYS A 72 -10.19 2.64 -14.66
C LYS A 72 -11.24 3.52 -15.33
N SER A 73 -11.01 4.83 -15.50
CA SER A 73 -11.88 5.69 -16.29
C SER A 73 -11.86 5.33 -17.77
N GLU A 74 -10.68 5.10 -18.36
CA GLU A 74 -10.56 4.73 -19.78
C GLU A 74 -11.20 3.38 -20.11
N ALA A 75 -11.11 2.40 -19.20
CA ALA A 75 -11.73 1.08 -19.37
C ALA A 75 -13.26 1.12 -19.21
N LYS A 76 -13.81 2.07 -18.42
CA LYS A 76 -15.26 2.25 -18.29
C LYS A 76 -15.89 2.98 -19.47
N GLU A 77 -15.12 3.78 -20.19
CA GLU A 77 -15.59 4.52 -21.36
C GLU A 77 -15.58 3.65 -22.64
N ASN A 78 -14.69 2.65 -22.69
CA ASN A 78 -14.65 1.68 -23.77
C ASN A 78 -15.45 0.41 -23.40
N ASP A 79 -16.75 0.46 -23.61
CA ASP A 79 -17.71 -0.64 -23.40
C ASP A 79 -17.59 -1.75 -24.47
N LYS A 80 -16.37 -2.24 -24.72
CA LYS A 80 -16.11 -3.42 -25.55
C LYS A 80 -15.23 -4.41 -24.80
N LYS A 81 -15.77 -5.62 -24.69
CA LYS A 81 -15.22 -6.85 -24.13
C LYS A 81 -13.85 -7.24 -24.71
N GLU A 82 -12.82 -6.49 -24.39
CA GLU A 82 -11.47 -7.02 -24.36
C GLU A 82 -11.01 -6.93 -22.92
N GLU A 83 -11.17 -8.05 -22.21
CA GLU A 83 -10.46 -8.33 -20.96
C GLU A 83 -8.97 -8.46 -21.32
N LYS A 84 -8.36 -7.33 -21.68
CA LYS A 84 -6.97 -7.22 -22.08
C LYS A 84 -6.15 -7.32 -20.81
N ASP A 85 -5.95 -8.57 -20.37
CA ASP A 85 -4.96 -9.09 -19.42
C ASP A 85 -4.12 -7.95 -18.79
N LEU A 86 -4.73 -7.19 -17.87
CA LEU A 86 -4.14 -6.00 -17.23
C LEU A 86 -2.88 -6.39 -16.41
N SER A 87 -2.70 -7.69 -16.21
CA SER A 87 -1.49 -8.34 -15.68
C SER A 87 -0.26 -8.17 -16.56
N LYS A 88 -0.43 -7.95 -17.87
CA LYS A 88 0.65 -7.94 -18.88
C LYS A 88 1.11 -6.56 -19.34
N LEU A 89 0.46 -5.47 -18.92
CA LEU A 89 1.01 -4.15 -19.18
C LEU A 89 2.25 -3.97 -18.31
N GLU A 90 3.37 -3.61 -18.92
CA GLU A 90 4.71 -3.40 -18.32
C GLU A 90 4.74 -2.37 -17.16
N ILE A 91 3.59 -1.83 -16.76
CA ILE A 91 3.40 -0.89 -15.65
C ILE A 91 3.87 -1.47 -14.31
N LYS A 92 3.72 -2.79 -14.07
CA LYS A 92 4.23 -3.41 -12.82
C LYS A 92 5.75 -3.27 -12.63
N LYS A 93 6.52 -3.01 -13.69
CA LYS A 93 7.98 -2.84 -13.59
C LYS A 93 8.39 -1.44 -13.10
N HIS A 94 7.48 -0.47 -13.03
CA HIS A 94 7.81 0.93 -12.73
C HIS A 94 7.23 1.48 -11.42
N PHE A 95 6.46 0.69 -10.66
CA PHE A 95 6.07 1.09 -9.32
C PHE A 95 7.14 0.68 -8.34
N GLU A 96 7.91 1.64 -7.89
CA GLU A 96 8.77 1.42 -6.74
C GLU A 96 7.90 1.03 -5.52
N PRO A 97 8.31 0.00 -4.77
CA PRO A 97 7.60 -0.38 -3.55
C PRO A 97 7.60 0.80 -2.57
N THR A 98 6.53 0.94 -1.82
CA THR A 98 6.38 1.95 -0.76
C THR A 98 6.22 1.27 0.58
N PHE A 99 6.73 1.90 1.64
CA PHE A 99 6.47 1.50 3.02
C PHE A 99 5.11 2.01 3.52
N PHE A 100 4.50 2.96 2.80
CA PHE A 100 3.23 3.61 3.14
C PHE A 100 2.20 3.39 2.02
N ASP A 101 1.76 2.14 1.84
CA ASP A 101 0.70 1.82 0.85
C ASP A 101 -0.73 2.18 1.31
N TYR A 102 -0.81 2.97 2.37
CA TYR A 102 -2.02 3.54 2.98
C TYR A 102 -1.89 5.06 3.02
N PHE A 103 -2.95 5.75 3.44
CA PHE A 103 -2.89 7.18 3.70
C PHE A 103 -3.52 7.53 5.05
N ILE A 104 -3.10 8.67 5.61
CA ILE A 104 -3.62 9.18 6.88
C ILE A 104 -4.35 10.49 6.60
N ALA A 105 -5.63 10.57 6.96
CA ALA A 105 -6.38 11.82 6.92
C ALA A 105 -6.55 12.36 8.33
N LYS A 106 -6.42 13.67 8.51
CA LYS A 106 -6.58 14.31 9.82
C LYS A 106 -7.52 15.49 9.76
N ASP A 107 -8.35 15.60 10.79
CA ASP A 107 -9.10 16.80 11.14
C ASP A 107 -8.28 17.57 12.18
N ILE A 108 -7.71 18.70 11.77
CA ILE A 108 -6.73 19.44 12.57
C ILE A 108 -7.40 20.04 13.82
N PRO A 109 -8.56 20.75 13.74
CA PRO A 109 -9.18 21.35 14.91
C PRO A 109 -9.72 20.32 15.91
N GLY A 110 -10.32 19.24 15.42
CA GLY A 110 -10.85 18.17 16.26
C GLY A 110 -9.79 17.15 16.71
N GLN A 111 -8.54 17.30 16.25
CA GLN A 111 -7.42 16.38 16.50
C GLN A 111 -7.77 14.91 16.21
N LYS A 112 -8.58 14.66 15.16
CA LYS A 112 -8.97 13.31 14.77
C LYS A 112 -8.05 12.81 13.68
N VAL A 113 -7.57 11.58 13.83
CA VAL A 113 -6.69 10.92 12.87
C VAL A 113 -7.38 9.67 12.35
N TYR A 114 -7.39 9.49 11.03
CA TYR A 114 -8.01 8.36 10.36
C TYR A 114 -6.98 7.67 9.48
N TYR A 115 -6.85 6.36 9.66
CA TYR A 115 -6.01 5.51 8.83
C TYR A 115 -6.86 4.85 7.76
N PHE A 116 -6.46 4.96 6.49
CA PHE A 116 -7.17 4.40 5.36
C PHE A 116 -6.29 3.47 4.53
N ASP A 117 -6.85 2.34 4.13
CA ASP A 117 -6.19 1.34 3.28
C ASP A 117 -7.20 0.80 2.26
N LYS A 118 -6.70 0.02 1.29
CA LYS A 118 -7.52 -0.69 0.32
C LYS A 118 -7.31 -2.19 0.48
N ALA A 119 -8.40 -2.93 0.54
CA ALA A 119 -8.43 -4.39 0.52
C ALA A 119 -9.42 -4.84 -0.54
N ALA A 120 -8.95 -5.66 -1.49
CA ALA A 120 -9.79 -6.19 -2.56
C ALA A 120 -10.58 -5.11 -3.34
N GLY A 121 -9.97 -3.94 -3.57
CA GLY A 121 -10.61 -2.82 -4.27
C GLY A 121 -11.67 -2.07 -3.45
N LYS A 122 -11.92 -2.46 -2.20
CA LYS A 122 -12.74 -1.72 -1.24
C LYS A 122 -11.86 -0.95 -0.27
N GLN A 123 -12.29 0.26 0.08
CA GLN A 123 -11.62 1.05 1.11
C GLN A 123 -12.04 0.55 2.50
N ILE A 124 -11.08 0.46 3.41
CA ILE A 124 -11.29 0.14 4.82
C ILE A 124 -10.53 1.17 5.66
N TYR A 125 -11.10 1.57 6.79
CA TYR A 125 -10.50 2.60 7.64
C TYR A 125 -10.82 2.43 9.11
N TYR A 126 -10.04 3.08 9.97
CA TYR A 126 -10.37 3.28 11.38
C TYR A 126 -9.97 4.68 11.83
N GLN A 127 -10.63 5.17 12.88
CA GLN A 127 -10.18 6.34 13.62
C GLN A 127 -9.15 5.89 14.68
N GLU A 128 -8.00 6.54 14.73
CA GLU A 128 -6.99 6.31 15.77
C GLU A 128 -7.58 6.72 17.13
N ASP A 129 -7.43 5.83 18.10
CA ASP A 129 -8.01 5.95 19.44
C ASP A 129 -6.97 6.31 20.51
N ARG A 130 -5.67 6.25 20.17
CA ARG A 130 -4.59 6.61 21.08
C ARG A 130 -4.22 8.09 20.94
N PRO A 131 -4.45 8.92 21.97
CA PRO A 131 -4.04 10.32 21.95
C PRO A 131 -2.51 10.44 22.06
N LEU A 132 -1.93 11.43 21.38
CA LEU A 132 -0.52 11.79 21.50
C LEU A 132 -0.32 12.69 22.71
N LYS A 133 0.40 12.19 23.73
CA LYS A 133 0.73 12.95 24.94
C LYS A 133 2.15 13.50 24.82
N TRP A 134 2.29 14.66 24.19
CA TRP A 134 3.58 15.29 23.97
C TRP A 134 4.18 15.87 25.24
N GLU A 135 5.45 15.54 25.48
CA GLU A 135 6.31 16.20 26.45
C GLU A 135 7.15 17.25 25.74
N ILE A 136 6.77 18.51 25.86
CA ILE A 136 7.43 19.62 25.20
C ILE A 136 8.57 20.16 26.08
N SER A 137 9.77 20.20 25.55
CA SER A 137 10.95 20.81 26.17
C SER A 137 11.08 22.28 25.80
N ASN A 138 11.75 23.11 26.62
CA ASN A 138 11.92 24.55 26.35
C ASN A 138 13.05 24.90 25.35
N GLY A 139 13.86 23.93 24.95
CA GLY A 139 14.98 24.17 24.04
C GLY A 139 14.52 24.49 22.62
N ILE A 140 15.13 25.51 22.02
CA ILE A 140 14.93 25.88 20.61
C ILE A 140 16.24 25.64 19.87
N GLU A 141 16.19 24.88 18.79
CA GLU A 141 17.32 24.61 17.90
C GLU A 141 16.93 24.85 16.45
N GLN A 142 17.93 25.09 15.60
CA GLN A 142 17.69 25.20 14.16
C GLN A 142 17.56 23.79 13.56
N GLN A 143 16.40 23.48 12.99
CA GLN A 143 16.11 22.21 12.32
C GLN A 143 15.47 22.51 10.96
N ASN A 144 16.04 21.94 9.89
CA ASN A 144 15.53 22.09 8.52
C ASN A 144 15.30 23.55 8.08
N GLY A 145 16.11 24.48 8.62
CA GLY A 145 16.02 25.92 8.35
C GLY A 145 15.01 26.69 9.21
N TYR A 146 14.41 26.06 10.22
CA TYR A 146 13.44 26.67 11.12
C TYR A 146 13.89 26.64 12.58
N PRO A 147 13.58 27.69 13.38
CA PRO A 147 13.66 27.61 14.83
C PRO A 147 12.59 26.62 15.31
N ALA A 148 13.04 25.50 15.87
CA ALA A 148 12.19 24.39 16.24
C ALA A 148 12.38 24.01 17.70
N GLN A 149 11.27 23.66 18.36
CA GLN A 149 11.23 23.23 19.74
C GLN A 149 11.09 21.71 19.78
N LYS A 150 11.83 21.06 20.69
CA LYS A 150 11.79 19.60 20.84
C LYS A 150 10.59 19.16 21.67
N ALA A 151 9.92 18.11 21.22
CA ALA A 151 8.91 17.37 21.95
C ALA A 151 9.16 15.86 21.85
N VAL A 152 8.74 15.11 22.87
CA VAL A 152 8.85 13.64 22.91
C VAL A 152 7.47 13.03 23.14
N VAL A 153 7.19 11.86 22.56
CA VAL A 153 5.96 11.10 22.82
C VAL A 153 6.20 9.60 22.71
N ASP A 154 5.52 8.84 23.56
CA ASP A 154 5.39 7.39 23.42
C ASP A 154 4.19 7.05 22.53
N PHE A 155 4.45 6.45 21.37
CA PHE A 155 3.40 6.09 20.42
C PHE A 155 3.76 4.82 19.64
N GLY A 156 2.81 3.88 19.54
CA GLY A 156 3.02 2.65 18.77
C GLY A 156 4.17 1.79 19.29
N GLY A 157 4.42 1.78 20.60
CA GLY A 157 5.52 1.03 21.21
C GLY A 157 6.92 1.58 20.92
N ARG A 158 7.01 2.82 20.41
CA ARG A 158 8.27 3.54 20.18
C ARG A 158 8.25 4.89 20.87
N VAL A 159 9.45 5.37 21.21
CA VAL A 159 9.65 6.74 21.69
C VAL A 159 9.98 7.59 20.46
N TRP A 160 9.24 8.67 20.25
CA TRP A 160 9.42 9.58 19.13
C TRP A 160 9.95 10.92 19.60
N THR A 161 10.98 11.42 18.93
CA THR A 161 11.44 12.81 19.08
C THR A 161 10.95 13.63 17.89
N ALA A 162 10.17 14.67 18.17
CA ALA A 162 9.70 15.64 17.20
C ALA A 162 10.35 17.00 17.42
N TRP A 163 10.71 17.67 16.34
CA TRP A 163 11.08 19.08 16.32
C TRP A 163 10.00 19.83 15.55
N PHE A 164 9.31 20.76 16.23
CA PHE A 164 8.22 21.51 15.64
C PHE A 164 8.50 23.01 15.64
N THR A 165 8.05 23.73 14.60
CA THR A 165 8.25 25.18 14.49
C THR A 165 6.93 25.93 14.60
N LYS A 166 6.94 27.03 15.36
CA LYS A 166 5.79 27.95 15.50
C LYS A 166 5.66 28.90 14.31
N ASP A 167 6.71 29.02 13.50
CA ASP A 167 6.71 29.85 12.28
C ASP A 167 5.69 29.36 11.25
N ILE A 168 5.36 28.07 11.32
CA ILE A 168 4.27 27.45 10.58
C ILE A 168 3.21 27.04 11.61
N GLY A 169 2.26 27.93 11.85
CA GLY A 169 1.20 27.79 12.86
C GLY A 169 0.11 26.75 12.54
N ILE A 170 0.51 25.57 12.07
CA ILE A 170 -0.38 24.44 11.77
C ILE A 170 -0.02 23.31 12.74
N SER A 171 -0.98 22.86 13.55
CA SER A 171 -0.76 21.82 14.56
C SER A 171 -0.75 20.41 13.94
N ASP A 172 0.28 20.12 13.15
CA ASP A 172 0.30 18.91 12.32
C ASP A 172 1.73 18.42 11.99
N GLY A 173 1.83 17.27 11.31
CA GLY A 173 3.10 16.64 10.99
C GLY A 173 2.98 15.40 10.10
N PRO A 174 4.07 14.66 9.84
CA PRO A 174 4.04 13.45 9.05
C PRO A 174 3.29 12.31 9.76
N TYR A 175 2.80 11.33 8.99
CA TYR A 175 2.06 10.17 9.48
C TYR A 175 0.86 10.57 10.37
N LYS A 176 0.73 9.94 11.54
CA LYS A 176 -0.33 10.19 12.53
C LYS A 176 0.02 11.30 13.51
N PHE A 177 1.24 11.86 13.45
CA PHE A 177 1.71 12.84 14.43
C PHE A 177 1.09 14.23 14.17
N SER A 178 0.48 14.79 15.21
CA SER A 178 -0.16 16.11 15.24
C SER A 178 -0.31 16.59 16.70
N GLY A 179 -0.87 17.78 16.91
CA GLY A 179 -1.22 18.28 18.25
C GLY A 179 -0.16 19.14 18.95
N LEU A 180 1.00 19.36 18.32
CA LEU A 180 1.99 20.34 18.77
C LEU A 180 1.61 21.76 18.32
N PRO A 181 2.01 22.84 19.01
CA PRO A 181 1.62 24.21 18.65
C PRO A 181 2.44 24.76 17.47
N GLY A 182 2.52 24.01 16.38
CA GLY A 182 3.31 24.28 15.19
C GLY A 182 3.54 23.02 14.35
N LEU A 183 4.08 23.19 13.14
CA LEU A 183 4.33 22.09 12.23
C LEU A 183 5.57 21.30 12.66
N ILE A 184 5.48 19.98 12.70
CA ILE A 184 6.63 19.08 12.89
C ILE A 184 7.52 19.14 11.65
N VAL A 185 8.73 19.72 11.77
CA VAL A 185 9.69 19.82 10.66
C VAL A 185 10.68 18.67 10.62
N LYS A 186 10.86 17.97 11.74
CA LYS A 186 11.66 16.76 11.85
C LYS A 186 11.05 15.80 12.87
N LEU A 187 11.04 14.52 12.56
CA LEU A 187 10.54 13.46 13.45
C LEU A 187 11.40 12.21 13.29
N GLU A 188 11.87 11.63 14.38
CA GLU A 188 12.58 10.35 14.36
C GLU A 188 12.23 9.50 15.58
N ASP A 189 12.27 8.17 15.42
CA ASP A 189 12.16 7.26 16.56
C ASP A 189 13.52 7.10 17.27
N ASP A 190 13.48 6.63 18.51
CA ASP A 190 14.65 6.43 19.37
C ASP A 190 15.68 5.45 18.79
N LYS A 191 15.22 4.51 17.96
CA LYS A 191 16.08 3.52 17.28
C LYS A 191 16.65 4.03 15.96
N GLY A 192 16.15 5.15 15.44
CA GLY A 192 16.51 5.66 14.13
C GLY A 192 16.05 4.78 12.97
N ASP A 193 15.08 3.90 13.19
CA ASP A 193 14.44 3.09 12.17
C ASP A 193 13.54 3.93 11.25
N TYR A 194 13.01 5.03 11.76
CA TYR A 194 12.15 5.95 11.00
C TYR A 194 12.62 7.38 11.19
N LYS A 195 12.79 8.09 10.08
CA LYS A 195 13.07 9.53 10.08
C LYS A 195 12.22 10.23 9.04
N PHE A 196 11.67 11.38 9.41
CA PHE A 196 10.94 12.26 8.53
C PHE A 196 11.56 13.64 8.63
N ASP A 197 12.13 14.13 7.54
CA ASP A 197 12.79 15.43 7.47
C ASP A 197 12.06 16.32 6.47
N LEU A 198 11.54 17.46 6.92
CA LEU A 198 10.89 18.43 6.03
C LEU A 198 11.93 19.00 5.07
N VAL A 199 11.68 18.87 3.78
CA VAL A 199 12.57 19.36 2.72
C VAL A 199 12.10 20.69 2.18
N LYS A 200 10.79 20.81 1.91
CA LYS A 200 10.22 22.03 1.29
C LYS A 200 8.72 22.14 1.46
N LYS A 201 8.24 23.37 1.31
CA LYS A 201 6.83 23.76 1.20
C LYS A 201 6.53 24.20 -0.23
N ILE A 202 5.47 23.66 -0.84
CA ILE A 202 4.99 24.09 -2.16
C ILE A 202 3.47 24.29 -2.15
N ILE A 203 2.95 25.12 -3.05
CA ILE A 203 1.50 25.30 -3.26
C ILE A 203 1.06 24.47 -4.46
N VAL A 204 0.04 23.64 -4.26
CA VAL A 204 -0.54 22.77 -5.28
C VAL A 204 -1.97 23.22 -5.57
N ARG A 205 -2.26 23.53 -6.84
CA ARG A 205 -3.58 24.04 -7.26
C ARG A 205 -4.63 22.94 -7.38
N ASN A 206 -4.22 21.76 -7.85
CA ASN A 206 -5.05 20.57 -8.00
C ASN A 206 -4.40 19.42 -7.24
N ALA A 207 -4.30 19.55 -5.91
CA ALA A 207 -3.82 18.43 -5.11
C ALA A 207 -4.78 17.25 -5.31
N PHE A 208 -4.22 16.07 -5.47
CA PHE A 208 -5.00 14.86 -5.51
C PHE A 208 -5.67 14.69 -4.14
N GLU A 209 -7.00 14.68 -4.15
CA GLU A 209 -7.80 14.35 -2.98
C GLU A 209 -8.15 12.88 -3.11
N GLU A 210 -7.59 12.02 -2.25
CA GLU A 210 -8.06 10.64 -2.23
C GLU A 210 -9.52 10.65 -1.72
N PRO A 211 -10.51 10.31 -2.57
CA PRO A 211 -11.88 10.37 -2.15
C PRO A 211 -12.13 9.27 -1.12
N VAL A 212 -12.72 9.63 0.02
CA VAL A 212 -13.24 8.63 0.95
C VAL A 212 -14.49 8.02 0.33
N ASP A 213 -14.42 6.73 -0.01
CA ASP A 213 -15.58 5.99 -0.52
C ASP A 213 -16.70 6.02 0.53
N PRO A 214 -17.93 6.47 0.19
CA PRO A 214 -19.06 6.41 1.10
C PRO A 214 -19.37 5.00 1.62
N ASN A 215 -18.95 3.96 0.89
CA ASN A 215 -19.10 2.56 1.26
C ASN A 215 -17.83 1.99 1.92
N ALA A 216 -16.87 2.84 2.32
CA ALA A 216 -15.67 2.39 3.00
C ALA A 216 -16.05 1.64 4.29
N LYS A 217 -15.47 0.45 4.49
CA LYS A 217 -15.69 -0.34 5.69
C LYS A 217 -15.00 0.36 6.87
N GLN A 218 -15.80 0.82 7.84
CA GLN A 218 -15.25 1.27 9.11
C GLN A 218 -14.90 0.06 9.99
N SER A 219 -13.73 0.09 10.61
CA SER A 219 -13.23 -0.90 11.57
C SER A 219 -12.72 -0.18 12.82
N THR A 220 -12.17 -0.97 13.75
CA THR A 220 -11.39 -0.48 14.89
C THR A 220 -9.92 -0.72 14.64
N ARG A 221 -9.02 0.06 15.26
CA ARG A 221 -7.57 -0.17 15.15
C ARG A 221 -7.17 -1.62 15.47
N VAL A 222 -7.77 -2.19 16.52
CA VAL A 222 -7.48 -3.56 16.98
C VAL A 222 -7.98 -4.62 15.99
N SER A 223 -9.17 -4.44 15.42
CA SER A 223 -9.77 -5.42 14.50
C SER A 223 -9.31 -5.24 13.05
N PHE A 224 -8.62 -4.13 12.74
CA PHE A 224 -8.34 -3.69 11.38
C PHE A 224 -7.70 -4.77 10.50
N HIS A 225 -6.66 -5.43 10.97
CA HIS A 225 -5.98 -6.47 10.19
C HIS A 225 -6.87 -7.68 9.93
N GLY A 226 -7.67 -8.10 10.91
CA GLY A 226 -8.63 -9.19 10.76
C GLY A 226 -9.73 -8.83 9.76
N ASP A 227 -10.28 -7.63 9.87
CA ASP A 227 -11.29 -7.11 8.95
C ASP A 227 -10.77 -6.94 7.52
N LYS A 228 -9.52 -6.50 7.37
CA LYS A 228 -8.82 -6.38 6.09
C LYS A 228 -8.66 -7.76 5.44
N ALA A 229 -8.15 -8.73 6.19
CA ALA A 229 -7.98 -10.11 5.71
C ALA A 229 -9.32 -10.77 5.33
N ALA A 230 -10.40 -10.49 6.09
CA ALA A 230 -11.73 -10.99 5.77
C ALA A 230 -12.22 -10.46 4.41
N LEU A 231 -12.04 -9.16 4.12
CA LEU A 231 -12.39 -8.56 2.82
C LEU A 231 -11.63 -9.21 1.66
N GLU A 232 -10.34 -9.47 1.84
CA GLU A 232 -9.51 -10.14 0.83
C GLU A 232 -9.96 -11.58 0.58
N LEU A 233 -10.30 -12.31 1.65
CA LEU A 233 -10.76 -13.68 1.58
C LEU A 233 -12.14 -13.80 0.91
N GLU A 234 -13.08 -12.91 1.23
CA GLU A 234 -14.39 -12.82 0.57
C GLU A 234 -14.24 -12.55 -0.93
N PHE A 235 -13.40 -11.59 -1.30
CA PHE A 235 -13.15 -11.28 -2.70
C PHE A 235 -12.52 -12.44 -3.46
N ASN A 236 -11.56 -13.15 -2.86
CA ASN A 236 -10.95 -14.32 -3.47
C ASN A 236 -11.93 -15.48 -3.64
N LYS A 237 -12.85 -15.69 -2.68
CA LYS A 237 -13.95 -16.67 -2.82
C LYS A 237 -14.88 -16.30 -3.98
N ASN A 238 -15.31 -15.04 -4.05
CA ASN A 238 -16.19 -14.55 -5.11
C ASN A 238 -15.51 -14.65 -6.49
N ARG A 239 -14.23 -14.30 -6.59
CA ARG A 239 -13.45 -14.47 -7.83
C ARG A 239 -13.39 -15.94 -8.25
N LYS A 240 -13.09 -16.86 -7.33
CA LYS A 240 -13.04 -18.30 -7.63
C LYS A 240 -14.40 -18.85 -8.08
N ALA A 241 -15.50 -18.39 -7.47
CA ALA A 241 -16.85 -18.76 -7.89
C ALA A 241 -17.17 -18.29 -9.32
N ILE A 242 -16.77 -17.05 -9.67
CA ILE A 242 -16.95 -16.49 -11.01
C ILE A 242 -16.11 -17.25 -12.06
N THR A 243 -14.83 -17.51 -11.77
CA THR A 243 -13.94 -18.26 -12.70
C THR A 243 -14.30 -19.75 -12.82
N GLY A 244 -14.91 -20.33 -11.78
CA GLY A 244 -15.43 -21.70 -11.82
C GLY A 244 -16.68 -21.84 -12.67
N TYR A 245 -17.48 -20.77 -12.81
CA TYR A 245 -18.67 -20.76 -13.66
C TYR A 245 -18.35 -20.55 -15.14
N SER A 246 -17.26 -19.84 -15.47
CA SER A 246 -16.79 -19.66 -16.85
C SER A 246 -16.02 -20.86 -17.43
N GLY A 247 -15.73 -21.89 -16.61
CA GLY A 247 -15.02 -23.11 -17.02
C GLY A 247 -15.91 -24.32 -17.32
N ALA A 248 -17.23 -24.24 -17.09
CA ALA A 248 -18.17 -25.33 -17.38
C ALA A 248 -18.79 -25.18 -18.78
N GLY A 249 -17.94 -24.96 -19.79
CA GLY A 249 -18.30 -25.04 -21.20
C GLY A 249 -18.16 -26.48 -21.70
N ASN A 250 -19.19 -27.29 -21.48
CA ASN A 250 -19.63 -28.38 -22.37
C ASN A 250 -18.55 -29.28 -23.02
N MET A 251 -18.07 -30.31 -22.32
CA MET A 251 -17.61 -31.55 -22.98
C MET A 251 -18.72 -32.60 -22.89
N ASN A 252 -19.64 -32.51 -23.84
CA ASN A 252 -20.59 -33.56 -24.16
C ASN A 252 -19.83 -34.66 -24.92
N PHE A 253 -19.32 -35.69 -24.23
CA PHE A 253 -18.86 -36.90 -24.90
C PHE A 253 -20.08 -37.76 -25.23
N GLY A 254 -20.54 -37.59 -26.47
CA GLY A 254 -21.57 -38.40 -27.09
C GLY A 254 -21.16 -39.87 -27.19
N GLU A 255 -22.18 -40.68 -26.98
CA GLU A 255 -22.35 -42.09 -27.26
C GLU A 255 -21.61 -42.61 -28.52
N GLY A 256 -20.87 -43.70 -28.36
CA GLY A 256 -20.26 -44.47 -29.45
C GLY A 256 -20.25 -45.96 -29.10
N ARG A 257 -21.39 -46.62 -29.29
CA ARG A 257 -21.54 -48.09 -29.35
C ARG A 257 -20.90 -48.61 -30.64
N HIS A 258 -19.98 -49.57 -30.53
CA HIS A 258 -19.66 -50.71 -31.43
C HIS A 258 -18.37 -51.34 -30.84
N GLY A 259 -18.17 -52.63 -30.60
CA GLY A 259 -18.86 -53.86 -30.93
C GLY A 259 -17.80 -54.95 -31.23
N GLY A 260 -17.66 -55.94 -30.34
CA GLY A 260 -17.18 -57.31 -30.65
C GLY A 260 -15.67 -57.61 -30.72
N GLY A 261 -15.24 -58.70 -30.05
CA GLY A 261 -13.97 -59.39 -30.33
C GLY A 261 -13.39 -60.19 -29.15
N MET A 262 -13.74 -61.48 -29.05
CA MET A 262 -13.28 -62.46 -28.06
C MET A 262 -11.89 -63.07 -28.37
N GLY A 263 -11.24 -63.60 -27.32
CA GLY A 263 -10.29 -64.73 -27.35
C GLY A 263 -8.88 -64.37 -26.86
N GLY A 264 -8.19 -65.10 -25.97
CA GLY A 264 -8.43 -66.37 -25.27
C GLY A 264 -7.07 -66.93 -24.79
N GLY A 265 -7.02 -67.51 -23.57
CA GLY A 265 -5.95 -68.40 -23.05
C GLY A 265 -4.56 -67.75 -22.76
N GLY A 266 -3.74 -68.17 -21.79
CA GLY A 266 -3.77 -69.24 -20.81
C GLY A 266 -2.39 -69.35 -20.12
N MET A 267 -2.41 -69.64 -18.81
CA MET A 267 -1.45 -70.43 -17.99
C MET A 267 0.10 -70.21 -17.97
N ARG A 268 0.58 -69.97 -16.74
CA ARG A 268 1.62 -70.69 -15.93
C ARG A 268 3.13 -70.64 -16.27
N GLY A 269 3.93 -70.49 -15.20
CA GLY A 269 5.34 -70.95 -15.05
C GLY A 269 6.28 -69.85 -14.52
N ALA A 270 6.55 -69.72 -13.21
CA ALA A 270 7.53 -70.47 -12.38
C ALA A 270 9.02 -70.15 -12.63
N ASN A 271 9.67 -69.62 -11.57
CA ASN A 271 11.09 -69.66 -11.15
C ASN A 271 12.24 -69.57 -12.17
N HIS A 272 13.20 -68.66 -11.94
CA HIS A 272 14.52 -69.01 -11.41
C HIS A 272 15.42 -67.79 -11.08
N THR A 273 16.36 -68.10 -10.19
CA THR A 273 17.42 -67.38 -9.47
C THR A 273 18.66 -66.94 -10.27
N GLY A 274 19.42 -65.97 -9.69
CA GLY A 274 20.86 -65.71 -9.92
C GLY A 274 21.13 -64.53 -10.87
N GLY A 275 21.93 -63.51 -10.58
CA GLY A 275 23.14 -63.40 -9.77
C GLY A 275 24.31 -63.05 -10.71
N GLY A 276 24.91 -61.86 -10.61
CA GLY A 276 26.12 -61.53 -11.37
C GLY A 276 26.39 -60.04 -11.58
N MET A 277 27.47 -59.56 -10.95
CA MET A 277 28.05 -58.21 -11.08
C MET A 277 28.85 -58.07 -12.38
N HIS A 278 28.97 -56.87 -12.96
CA HIS A 278 30.26 -56.32 -13.45
C HIS A 278 30.20 -54.84 -13.89
N ARG A 279 31.26 -54.11 -13.51
CA ARG A 279 31.63 -52.72 -13.89
C ARG A 279 31.98 -52.57 -15.37
N GLY A 280 31.80 -51.36 -15.94
CA GLY A 280 32.52 -50.94 -17.15
C GLY A 280 32.13 -49.58 -17.75
N MET A 281 32.95 -48.56 -17.45
CA MET A 281 33.26 -47.30 -18.13
C MET A 281 32.62 -46.85 -19.49
N ARG A 282 32.32 -45.53 -19.50
CA ARG A 282 32.64 -44.43 -20.45
C ARG A 282 31.91 -44.20 -21.79
N ASP A 283 31.47 -42.94 -21.87
CA ASP A 283 31.59 -41.93 -22.94
C ASP A 283 30.47 -41.68 -23.98
N ASN A 284 30.17 -40.37 -24.04
CA ASN A 284 29.69 -39.52 -25.12
C ASN A 284 28.21 -39.56 -25.58
N GLY A 285 27.61 -38.36 -25.55
CA GLY A 285 26.71 -37.93 -26.62
C GLY A 285 25.44 -37.19 -26.21
N LEU A 286 25.50 -35.86 -26.23
CA LEU A 286 24.52 -34.94 -26.84
C LEU A 286 23.05 -34.84 -26.33
N SER A 287 22.65 -33.57 -26.19
CA SER A 287 21.30 -32.97 -26.36
C SER A 287 20.21 -33.14 -25.29
N ALA A 288 19.78 -31.99 -24.75
CA ALA A 288 18.59 -31.72 -23.92
C ALA A 288 17.28 -31.74 -24.76
N PRO A 289 16.06 -31.42 -24.24
CA PRO A 289 15.64 -31.06 -22.86
C PRO A 289 14.29 -31.70 -22.39
N SER A 290 13.83 -31.26 -21.20
CA SER A 290 12.43 -31.16 -20.74
C SER A 290 11.89 -32.23 -19.77
N SER A 291 11.69 -31.82 -18.52
CA SER A 291 10.38 -31.65 -17.86
C SER A 291 10.55 -31.69 -16.34
N SER A 292 10.63 -30.52 -15.70
CA SER A 292 10.48 -30.41 -14.25
C SER A 292 9.00 -30.17 -13.92
N PRO A 293 8.43 -30.81 -12.87
CA PRO A 293 7.02 -30.65 -12.55
C PRO A 293 6.76 -29.29 -11.92
N ALA A 294 5.59 -28.74 -12.26
CA ALA A 294 5.07 -27.45 -11.82
C ALA A 294 5.16 -27.27 -10.30
N GLY A 295 6.01 -26.32 -9.88
CA GLY A 295 6.00 -25.79 -8.53
C GLY A 295 4.79 -24.88 -8.34
N ASN A 296 3.93 -25.25 -7.39
CA ASN A 296 2.89 -24.37 -6.85
C ASN A 296 3.53 -23.06 -6.38
N PHE A 297 3.27 -21.97 -7.11
CA PHE A 297 3.64 -20.62 -6.68
C PHE A 297 2.73 -20.19 -5.52
N THR A 298 3.15 -20.48 -4.30
CA THR A 298 2.68 -19.72 -3.13
C THR A 298 3.34 -18.35 -3.18
N MET A 299 2.56 -17.32 -3.50
CA MET A 299 2.92 -15.91 -3.29
C MET A 299 3.13 -15.66 -1.79
N ARG A 300 4.34 -15.94 -1.29
CA ARG A 300 4.82 -15.37 -0.02
C ARG A 300 5.37 -13.98 -0.33
N ASN A 301 4.53 -12.97 -0.21
CA ASN A 301 5.00 -11.60 -0.10
C ASN A 301 5.23 -11.30 1.38
N GLU A 302 6.21 -11.98 1.98
CA GLU A 302 6.75 -11.64 3.30
C GLU A 302 8.09 -10.95 3.09
N THR A 303 8.06 -9.71 2.59
CA THR A 303 9.11 -8.78 2.98
C THR A 303 8.85 -8.46 4.45
N VAL A 304 9.71 -8.96 5.33
CA VAL A 304 9.73 -8.60 6.75
C VAL A 304 10.01 -7.09 6.79
N GLN A 305 8.95 -6.28 6.73
CA GLN A 305 9.03 -4.85 6.92
C GLN A 305 8.92 -4.61 8.41
N ASN A 306 9.91 -3.93 8.99
CA ASN A 306 9.78 -3.28 10.27
C ASN A 306 8.48 -2.45 10.25
N PRO A 307 7.53 -2.67 11.18
CA PRO A 307 6.34 -1.86 11.25
C PRO A 307 6.62 -0.60 12.08
N ILE A 308 6.06 0.52 11.63
CA ILE A 308 6.18 1.81 12.32
C ILE A 308 5.56 1.76 13.71
N GLU A 309 4.51 0.96 13.89
CA GLU A 309 3.87 0.68 15.18
C GLU A 309 4.09 -0.79 15.57
N LEU A 310 4.63 -1.00 16.77
CA LEU A 310 4.76 -2.31 17.40
C LEU A 310 3.42 -2.69 18.06
N LYS A 311 3.04 -3.97 17.93
CA LYS A 311 1.75 -4.53 18.38
C LYS A 311 1.51 -4.36 19.88
#